data_AF-A0A1X7ID45-F1
#
_entry.id   AF-A0A1X7ID45-F1
#
_cell.length_a   1.000
_cell.length_b   1.000
_cell.length_c   1.000
_cell.angle_alpha   90.00
_cell.angle_beta   90.00
_cell.angle_gamma   90.00
#
_symmetry.space_group_name_H-M   'P 1'
#
loop_
_entity.id
_entity.type
_entity.pdbx_description
1 polymer ?
#
loop_
_entity_poly.entity_id
_entity_poly.type
_entity_poly.pdbx_seq_one_letter_code
_entity_poly.pdbx_strand_id
1 'polypeptide(L)'
;MFILILGVALWWVAHLLKRLAPPLRERLGRGAVAGALLLSVVLMVLGYRLADGPYWWGASAPLKGINNLLVLAAFYLFAASGMKTRITRHIRHPQLTGFALWAFAHLLPNGDLPSFVLFGGLFIWALVQIVVINRDEPGWIPPAGPFPPRKEIMAVVGAIVVMLVVGLIHSWLGYNPFGN
;
A
#
# COMPACT_ATOMS: atom_id res chain seq x y z
N MET A 1 20.91 -3.36 0.93
CA MET A 1 20.26 -2.18 1.56
C MET A 1 20.15 -0.96 0.64
N PHE A 2 21.23 -0.44 0.05
CA PHE A 2 21.19 0.77 -0.81
C PHE A 2 20.12 0.73 -1.92
N ILE A 3 20.06 -0.37 -2.67
CA ILE A 3 19.09 -0.57 -3.77
C ILE A 3 17.64 -0.46 -3.27
N LEU A 4 17.36 -1.01 -2.08
CA LEU A 4 16.04 -0.95 -1.46
C LEU A 4 15.67 0.49 -1.09
N ILE A 5 16.57 1.22 -0.44
CA ILE A 5 16.39 2.63 -0.10
C ILE A 5 16.16 3.46 -1.35
N LEU A 6 16.92 3.22 -2.43
CA LEU A 6 16.75 3.92 -3.70
C LEU A 6 15.37 3.64 -4.32
N GLY A 7 14.91 2.39 -4.29
CA GLY A 7 13.57 2.01 -4.72
C GLY A 7 12.49 2.78 -3.96
N VAL A 8 12.57 2.79 -2.64
CA VAL A 8 11.64 3.55 -1.77
C VAL A 8 11.72 5.06 -2.04
N ALA A 9 12.92 5.65 -2.11
CA ALA A 9 13.08 7.06 -2.40
C ALA A 9 12.49 7.45 -3.76
N LEU A 10 12.68 6.63 -4.79
CA LEU A 10 12.13 6.86 -6.12
C LEU A 10 10.59 6.81 -6.10
N TRP A 11 9.99 5.89 -5.34
CA TRP A 11 8.54 5.84 -5.12
C TRP A 11 8.00 7.15 -4.56
N TRP A 12 8.66 7.65 -3.51
CA TRP A 12 8.29 8.89 -2.85
C TRP A 12 8.35 10.07 -3.82
N VAL A 13 9.49 10.25 -4.49
CA VAL A 13 9.72 11.37 -5.41
C VAL A 13 8.69 11.34 -6.54
N ALA A 14 8.50 10.20 -7.19
CA ALA A 14 7.58 10.07 -8.33
C ALA A 14 6.13 10.41 -7.96
N HIS A 15 5.66 9.99 -6.77
CA HIS A 15 4.31 10.29 -6.31
C HIS A 15 4.14 11.73 -5.80
N LEU A 16 5.15 12.31 -5.17
CA LEU A 16 5.09 13.68 -4.65
C LEU A 16 5.29 14.73 -5.75
N LEU A 17 5.86 14.35 -6.90
CA LEU A 17 6.22 15.28 -7.97
C LEU A 17 5.06 16.15 -8.44
N LYS A 18 3.84 15.59 -8.52
CA LYS A 18 2.64 16.35 -8.93
C LYS A 18 2.35 17.55 -8.03
N ARG A 19 2.71 17.50 -6.76
CA ARG A 19 2.39 18.54 -5.77
C ARG A 19 3.61 19.41 -5.43
N LEU A 20 4.80 18.81 -5.39
CA LEU A 20 6.03 19.54 -5.05
C LEU A 20 6.67 20.26 -6.24
N ALA A 21 6.55 19.72 -7.45
CA ALA A 21 7.09 20.33 -8.66
C ALA A 21 6.19 20.09 -9.89
N PRO A 22 4.98 20.68 -9.94
CA PRO A 22 4.05 20.50 -11.05
C PRO A 22 4.65 20.75 -12.45
N PRO A 23 5.47 21.80 -12.68
CA PRO A 23 6.07 22.02 -14.01
C PRO A 23 6.98 20.87 -14.44
N LEU A 24 7.75 20.29 -13.51
CA LEU A 24 8.59 19.13 -13.79
C LEU A 24 7.73 17.88 -14.04
N ARG A 25 6.66 17.70 -13.26
CA ARG A 25 5.71 16.60 -13.46
C ARG A 25 5.07 16.64 -14.85
N GLU A 26 4.73 17.81 -15.35
CA GLU A 26 4.14 18.00 -16.68
C GLU A 26 5.15 17.71 -17.78
N ARG A 27 6.37 18.24 -17.68
CA ARG A 27 7.46 18.01 -18.64
C ARG A 27 7.81 16.53 -18.80
N LEU A 28 7.86 15.76 -17.70
CA LEU A 28 8.13 14.33 -17.75
C LEU A 28 6.98 13.52 -18.37
N GLY A 29 5.75 14.05 -18.33
CA GLY A 29 4.57 13.34 -18.83
C GLY A 29 4.19 12.12 -18.00
N ARG A 30 3.10 11.44 -18.40
CA ARG A 30 2.58 10.28 -17.65
C ARG A 30 3.46 9.03 -17.81
N GLY A 31 4.00 8.81 -19.01
CA GLY A 31 4.82 7.63 -19.33
C GLY A 31 6.11 7.55 -18.51
N ALA A 32 6.86 8.66 -18.40
CA ALA A 32 8.10 8.65 -17.62
C ALA A 32 7.85 8.43 -16.13
N VAL A 33 6.78 9.01 -15.56
CA VAL A 33 6.42 8.79 -14.16
C VAL A 33 5.98 7.34 -13.93
N ALA A 34 5.19 6.77 -14.83
CA ALA A 34 4.84 5.34 -14.76
C ALA A 34 6.08 4.45 -14.85
N GLY A 35 7.02 4.76 -15.75
CA GLY A 35 8.31 4.07 -15.86
C GLY A 35 9.15 4.18 -14.58
N ALA A 36 9.22 5.36 -13.97
CA ALA A 36 9.92 5.58 -12.70
C ALA A 36 9.29 4.78 -11.55
N LEU A 37 7.95 4.68 -11.51
CA LEU A 37 7.24 3.86 -10.52
C LEU A 37 7.47 2.37 -10.73
N LEU A 38 7.46 1.90 -11.99
CA LEU A 38 7.79 0.51 -12.31
C LEU A 38 9.23 0.18 -11.89
N LEU A 39 10.19 1.05 -12.25
CA LEU A 39 11.58 0.91 -11.85
C LEU A 39 11.72 0.90 -10.33
N SER A 40 11.00 1.77 -9.62
CA SER A 40 10.98 1.82 -8.17
C SER A 40 10.55 0.47 -7.56
N VAL A 41 9.48 -0.14 -8.08
CA VAL A 41 9.03 -1.48 -7.62
C VAL A 41 10.10 -2.55 -7.91
N VAL A 42 10.71 -2.54 -9.10
CA VAL A 42 11.80 -3.47 -9.44
C VAL A 42 12.97 -3.32 -8.46
N LEU A 43 13.40 -2.08 -8.18
CA LEU A 43 14.45 -1.79 -7.21
C LEU A 43 14.08 -2.25 -5.80
N MET A 44 12.83 -2.07 -5.38
CA MET A 44 12.37 -2.59 -4.08
C MET A 44 12.44 -4.10 -4.03
N VAL A 45 11.96 -4.82 -5.05
CA VAL A 45 11.97 -6.29 -5.08
C VAL A 45 13.41 -6.83 -5.08
N LEU A 46 14.28 -6.32 -5.96
CA LEU A 46 15.68 -6.73 -6.01
C LEU A 46 16.42 -6.31 -4.74
N GLY A 47 16.21 -5.08 -4.29
CA GLY A 47 16.84 -4.52 -3.10
C GLY A 47 16.47 -5.28 -1.83
N TYR A 48 15.22 -5.73 -1.70
CA TYR A 48 14.75 -6.52 -0.57
C TYR A 48 15.39 -7.91 -0.55
N ARG A 49 15.45 -8.59 -1.70
CA ARG A 49 16.10 -9.91 -1.82
C ARG A 49 17.61 -9.90 -1.56
N LEU A 50 18.27 -8.77 -1.85
CA LEU A 50 19.72 -8.60 -1.70
C LEU A 50 20.13 -7.95 -0.37
N ALA A 51 19.17 -7.49 0.43
CA ALA A 51 19.47 -6.75 1.65
C ALA A 51 19.51 -7.69 2.85
N ASP A 52 20.63 -7.66 3.56
CA ASP A 52 20.75 -8.23 4.90
C ASP A 52 20.68 -7.12 5.96
N GLY A 53 20.45 -7.51 7.20
CA GLY A 53 20.46 -6.60 8.34
C GLY A 53 20.04 -7.29 9.63
N PRO A 54 19.97 -6.52 10.74
CA PRO A 54 19.46 -7.02 12.01
C PRO A 54 18.06 -7.62 11.86
N TYR A 55 17.85 -8.70 12.60
CA TYR A 55 16.59 -9.41 12.75
C TYR A 55 16.19 -9.39 14.23
N TRP A 56 14.95 -9.03 14.50
CA TRP A 56 14.40 -8.89 15.85
C TRP A 56 13.33 -9.92 16.14
N TRP A 57 12.45 -10.21 15.18
CA TRP A 57 11.43 -11.27 15.29
C TRP A 57 10.95 -11.71 13.91
N GLY A 58 10.20 -12.81 13.88
CA GLY A 58 9.67 -13.38 12.64
C GLY A 58 8.22 -13.81 12.78
N ALA A 59 7.72 -14.39 11.71
CA ALA A 59 6.32 -14.75 11.61
C ALA A 59 5.95 -15.85 12.64
N SER A 60 4.86 -15.63 13.36
CA SER A 60 4.17 -16.63 14.17
C SER A 60 2.71 -16.74 13.73
N ALA A 61 2.03 -17.84 14.06
CA ALA A 61 0.62 -18.02 13.68
C ALA A 61 -0.29 -16.84 14.13
N PRO A 62 -0.16 -16.31 15.36
CA PRO A 62 -0.90 -15.12 15.77
C PRO A 62 -0.61 -13.89 14.90
N LEU A 63 0.68 -13.61 14.60
CA LEU A 63 1.06 -12.44 13.79
C LEU A 63 0.57 -12.56 12.34
N LYS A 64 0.64 -13.76 11.75
CA LYS A 64 0.06 -14.04 10.42
C LYS A 64 -1.46 -13.82 10.43
N GLY A 65 -2.16 -14.30 11.47
CA GLY A 65 -3.61 -14.11 11.61
C GLY A 65 -4.01 -12.64 11.70
N ILE A 66 -3.34 -11.86 12.56
CA ILE A 66 -3.58 -10.41 12.69
C ILE A 66 -3.25 -9.70 11.37
N ASN A 67 -2.09 -9.99 10.77
CA ASN A 67 -1.70 -9.44 9.47
C ASN A 67 -2.79 -9.68 8.41
N ASN A 68 -3.29 -10.92 8.31
CA ASN A 68 -4.29 -11.31 7.32
C ASN A 68 -5.61 -10.55 7.49
N LEU A 69 -6.07 -10.33 8.72
CA LEU A 69 -7.26 -9.50 8.99
C LEU A 69 -7.04 -8.05 8.56
N LEU A 70 -5.88 -7.46 8.86
CA LEU A 70 -5.55 -6.10 8.45
C LEU A 70 -5.41 -5.95 6.93
N VAL A 71 -4.79 -6.94 6.27
CA VAL A 71 -4.68 -6.98 4.80
C VAL A 71 -6.04 -7.15 4.12
N LEU A 72 -6.94 -7.96 4.69
CA LEU A 72 -8.31 -8.07 4.18
C LEU A 72 -9.04 -6.73 4.27
N ALA A 73 -8.94 -6.05 5.42
CA ALA A 73 -9.50 -4.72 5.60
C ALA A 73 -8.87 -3.71 4.62
N ALA A 74 -7.56 -3.79 4.37
CA ALA A 74 -6.88 -2.98 3.38
C ALA A 74 -7.42 -3.21 1.97
N PHE A 75 -7.54 -4.46 1.50
CA PHE A 75 -8.11 -4.75 0.18
C PHE A 75 -9.57 -4.32 0.05
N TYR A 76 -10.36 -4.46 1.11
CA TYR A 76 -11.70 -3.88 1.16
C TYR A 76 -11.67 -2.36 0.96
N LEU A 77 -10.77 -1.63 1.63
CA LEU A 77 -10.65 -0.17 1.47
C LEU A 77 -10.20 0.23 0.06
N PHE A 78 -9.33 -0.55 -0.58
CA PHE A 78 -8.97 -0.36 -1.99
C PHE A 78 -10.20 -0.52 -2.91
N ALA A 79 -10.93 -1.62 -2.77
CA ALA A 79 -12.14 -1.88 -3.53
C ALA A 79 -13.19 -0.78 -3.28
N ALA A 80 -13.40 -0.41 -2.01
CA ALA A 80 -14.29 0.67 -1.59
C ALA A 80 -13.95 2.00 -2.27
N SER A 81 -12.67 2.34 -2.41
CA SER A 81 -12.22 3.56 -3.08
C SER A 81 -12.69 3.63 -4.53
N GLY A 82 -12.51 2.54 -5.29
CA GLY A 82 -12.92 2.48 -6.69
C GLY A 82 -14.43 2.37 -6.86
N MET A 83 -15.08 1.58 -6.01
CA MET A 83 -16.52 1.30 -6.10
C MET A 83 -17.40 2.38 -5.48
N LYS A 84 -16.85 3.21 -4.59
CA LYS A 84 -17.55 4.23 -3.79
C LYS A 84 -18.61 3.61 -2.87
N THR A 85 -18.19 2.67 -2.01
CA THR A 85 -19.05 2.04 -1.00
C THR A 85 -19.30 2.96 0.20
N ARG A 86 -20.11 2.56 1.18
CA ARG A 86 -20.55 3.45 2.28
C ARG A 86 -19.38 4.00 3.10
N ILE A 87 -18.31 3.22 3.26
CA ILE A 87 -17.13 3.63 4.03
C ILE A 87 -16.46 4.90 3.48
N THR A 88 -16.60 5.19 2.18
CA THR A 88 -15.99 6.39 1.56
C THR A 88 -16.66 7.68 2.01
N ARG A 89 -17.81 7.61 2.69
CA ARG A 89 -18.42 8.75 3.40
C ARG A 89 -17.68 9.11 4.69
N HIS A 90 -17.04 8.14 5.31
CA HIS A 90 -16.37 8.30 6.61
C HIS A 90 -14.86 8.45 6.46
N ILE A 91 -14.28 7.81 5.44
CA ILE A 91 -12.86 7.86 5.14
C ILE A 91 -12.65 8.65 3.86
N ARG A 92 -11.92 9.77 3.98
CA ARG A 92 -11.59 10.65 2.85
C ARG A 92 -10.68 9.99 1.82
N HIS A 93 -9.69 9.22 2.28
CA HIS A 93 -8.66 8.59 1.43
C HIS A 93 -8.66 7.07 1.57
N PRO A 94 -9.76 6.37 1.24
CA PRO A 94 -9.89 4.94 1.51
C PRO A 94 -8.73 4.13 0.92
N GLN A 95 -8.27 4.45 -0.29
CA GLN A 95 -7.11 3.78 -0.89
C GLN A 95 -5.79 4.02 -0.14
N LEU A 96 -5.47 5.26 0.25
CA LEU A 96 -4.22 5.53 1.00
C LEU A 96 -4.30 4.98 2.42
N THR A 97 -5.47 5.02 3.06
CA THR A 97 -5.71 4.36 4.35
C THR A 97 -5.53 2.85 4.24
N GLY A 98 -6.08 2.23 3.19
CA GLY A 98 -5.85 0.82 2.89
C GLY A 98 -4.37 0.50 2.66
N PHE A 99 -3.66 1.33 1.89
CA PHE A 99 -2.23 1.15 1.63
C PHE A 99 -1.40 1.27 2.91
N ALA A 100 -1.70 2.26 3.76
CA ALA A 100 -1.05 2.41 5.05
C ALA A 100 -1.30 1.20 5.95
N LEU A 101 -2.56 0.72 6.02
CA LEU A 101 -2.92 -0.47 6.80
C LEU A 101 -2.19 -1.73 6.30
N TRP A 102 -2.13 -1.91 4.98
CA TRP A 102 -1.38 -2.99 4.34
C TRP A 102 0.11 -2.92 4.70
N ALA A 103 0.75 -1.76 4.56
CA ALA A 103 2.16 -1.59 4.86
C ALA A 103 2.46 -1.85 6.34
N PHE A 104 1.63 -1.32 7.24
CA PHE A 104 1.76 -1.58 8.68
C PHE A 104 1.59 -3.08 9.01
N ALA A 105 0.60 -3.74 8.42
CA ALA A 105 0.35 -5.16 8.63
C ALA A 105 1.60 -6.00 8.32
N HIS A 106 2.31 -5.67 7.24
CA HIS A 106 3.52 -6.39 6.82
C HIS A 106 4.71 -6.21 7.78
N LEU A 107 4.71 -5.21 8.65
CA LEU A 107 5.72 -5.11 9.71
C LEU A 107 5.48 -6.13 10.82
N LEU A 108 4.25 -6.60 11.02
CA LEU A 108 3.92 -7.50 12.13
C LEU A 108 4.62 -8.85 12.02
N PRO A 109 4.59 -9.60 10.90
CA PRO A 109 5.31 -10.87 10.81
C PRO A 109 6.78 -10.71 10.38
N ASN A 110 7.22 -9.52 9.94
CA ASN A 110 8.54 -9.31 9.34
C ASN A 110 9.37 -8.32 10.18
N GLY A 111 9.92 -8.81 11.28
CA GLY A 111 10.73 -8.02 12.21
C GLY A 111 12.20 -7.94 11.81
N ASP A 112 12.51 -7.48 10.60
CA ASP A 112 13.89 -7.31 10.12
C ASP A 112 14.13 -5.94 9.47
N LEU A 113 15.40 -5.52 9.41
CA LEU A 113 15.75 -4.19 8.92
C LEU A 113 15.27 -3.93 7.47
N PRO A 114 15.42 -4.85 6.49
CA PRO A 114 14.87 -4.65 5.15
C PRO A 114 13.35 -4.39 5.14
N SER A 115 12.58 -5.11 5.95
CA SER A 115 11.12 -4.96 6.03
C SER A 115 10.72 -3.63 6.65
N PHE A 116 11.45 -3.17 7.67
CA PHE A 116 11.27 -1.82 8.22
C PHE A 116 11.54 -0.72 7.20
N VAL A 117 12.61 -0.85 6.40
CA VAL A 117 12.93 0.13 5.35
C VAL A 117 11.84 0.14 4.27
N LEU A 118 11.42 -1.04 3.79
CA LEU A 118 10.43 -1.16 2.73
C LEU A 118 9.03 -0.76 3.21
N PHE A 119 8.46 -1.53 4.13
CA PHE A 119 7.07 -1.36 4.55
C PHE A 119 6.91 -0.15 5.48
N GLY A 120 7.89 0.12 6.35
CA GLY A 120 7.88 1.34 7.17
C GLY A 120 8.03 2.60 6.32
N GLY A 121 8.93 2.59 5.33
CA GLY A 121 9.08 3.69 4.37
C GLY A 121 7.82 3.96 3.55
N LEU A 122 7.14 2.89 3.11
CA LEU A 122 5.86 2.96 2.39
C LEU A 122 4.68 3.36 3.29
N PHE A 123 4.68 2.95 4.55
CA PHE A 123 3.68 3.35 5.54
C PHE A 123 3.75 4.86 5.80
N ILE A 124 4.94 5.36 6.12
CA ILE A 124 5.16 6.80 6.35
C ILE A 124 4.81 7.60 5.10
N TRP A 125 5.16 7.09 3.91
CA TRP A 125 4.80 7.71 2.63
C TRP A 125 3.29 7.93 2.50
N ALA A 126 2.49 6.90 2.80
CA ALA A 126 1.03 6.99 2.66
C ALA A 126 0.45 8.05 3.62
N LEU A 127 0.98 8.15 4.84
CA LEU A 127 0.60 9.20 5.79
C LEU A 127 0.98 10.59 5.28
N VAL A 128 2.19 10.75 4.73
CA VAL A 128 2.63 12.03 4.13
C VAL A 128 1.75 12.40 2.95
N GLN A 129 1.41 11.46 2.07
CA GLN A 129 0.50 11.69 0.94
C GLN A 129 -0.86 12.20 1.41
N ILE A 130 -1.45 11.59 2.44
CA ILE A 130 -2.71 12.04 3.03
C ILE A 130 -2.61 13.49 3.51
N VAL A 131 -1.55 13.84 4.25
CA VAL A 131 -1.34 15.20 4.77
C VAL A 131 -1.18 16.20 3.63
N VAL A 132 -0.34 15.91 2.64
CA VAL A 132 -0.10 16.81 1.51
C VAL A 132 -1.39 17.00 0.69
N ILE A 133 -2.15 15.94 0.42
CA ILE A 133 -3.46 16.07 -0.27
C ILE A 133 -4.43 16.92 0.52
N ASN A 134 -4.54 16.68 1.83
CA ASN A 134 -5.45 17.45 2.67
C ASN A 134 -5.14 18.94 2.65
N ARG A 135 -3.85 19.28 2.57
CA ARG A 135 -3.36 20.65 2.50
C ARG A 135 -3.68 21.32 1.16
N ASP A 136 -3.49 20.60 0.05
CA ASP A 136 -3.74 21.11 -1.31
C ASP A 136 -5.23 21.16 -1.67
N GLU A 137 -6.04 20.27 -1.08
CA GLU A 137 -7.47 20.12 -1.37
C GLU A 137 -8.30 20.25 -0.07
N PRO A 138 -8.37 21.42 0.58
CA PRO A 138 -9.03 21.54 1.89
C PRO A 138 -10.54 21.28 1.87
N GLY A 139 -11.20 21.50 0.73
CA GLY A 139 -12.66 21.44 0.57
C GLY A 139 -13.23 20.03 0.34
N TRP A 140 -12.83 19.02 1.12
CA TRP A 140 -13.40 17.68 0.95
C TRP A 140 -14.87 17.63 1.38
N ILE A 141 -15.73 17.21 0.45
CA ILE A 141 -17.15 16.96 0.70
C ILE A 141 -17.35 15.44 0.67
N PRO A 142 -17.80 14.82 1.78
CA PRO A 142 -18.11 13.40 1.81
C PRO A 142 -19.14 13.02 0.74
N PRO A 143 -18.98 11.88 0.03
CA PRO A 143 -20.01 11.38 -0.87
C PRO A 143 -21.37 11.26 -0.15
N ALA A 144 -22.43 11.77 -0.78
CA ALA A 144 -23.78 11.71 -0.24
C ALA A 144 -24.47 10.35 -0.47
N GLY A 145 -23.98 9.56 -1.42
CA GLY A 145 -24.60 8.31 -1.89
C GLY A 145 -25.29 8.47 -3.25
N PRO A 146 -26.15 7.53 -3.65
CA PRO A 146 -26.55 6.34 -2.90
C PRO A 146 -25.39 5.37 -2.68
N PHE A 147 -25.48 4.54 -1.63
CA PHE A 147 -24.54 3.44 -1.34
C PHE A 147 -25.27 2.10 -1.48
N PRO A 148 -25.44 1.57 -2.70
CA PRO A 148 -26.21 0.35 -2.91
C PRO A 148 -25.54 -0.84 -2.19
N PRO A 149 -26.30 -1.69 -1.47
CA PRO A 149 -25.77 -2.87 -0.80
C PRO A 149 -25.00 -3.81 -1.74
N ARG A 150 -25.40 -3.88 -3.03
CA ARG A 150 -24.68 -4.64 -4.06
C ARG A 150 -23.20 -4.26 -4.16
N LYS A 151 -22.87 -2.96 -4.06
CA LYS A 151 -21.47 -2.52 -4.14
C LYS A 151 -20.67 -2.93 -2.90
N GLU A 152 -21.32 -2.92 -1.74
CA GLU A 152 -20.73 -3.39 -0.48
C GLU A 152 -20.36 -4.87 -0.57
N ILE A 153 -21.32 -5.69 -1.01
CA ILE A 153 -21.12 -7.13 -1.21
C ILE A 153 -20.00 -7.38 -2.21
N MET A 154 -20.01 -6.71 -3.36
CA MET A 154 -18.95 -6.85 -4.36
C MET A 154 -17.58 -6.43 -3.85
N ALA A 155 -17.48 -5.38 -3.04
CA ALA A 155 -16.21 -4.94 -2.47
C ALA A 155 -15.66 -5.97 -1.46
N VAL A 156 -16.52 -6.53 -0.60
CA VAL A 156 -16.14 -7.59 0.35
C VAL A 156 -15.71 -8.86 -0.39
N VAL A 157 -16.52 -9.33 -1.35
CA VAL A 157 -16.20 -10.52 -2.15
C VAL A 157 -14.90 -10.29 -2.94
N GLY A 158 -14.74 -9.12 -3.57
CA GLY A 158 -13.52 -8.75 -4.28
C GLY A 158 -12.29 -8.75 -3.38
N ALA A 159 -12.41 -8.20 -2.17
CA ALA A 159 -11.31 -8.21 -1.19
C ALA A 159 -10.90 -9.62 -0.77
N ILE A 160 -11.87 -10.51 -0.53
CA ILE A 160 -11.61 -11.92 -0.19
C ILE A 160 -10.91 -12.63 -1.37
N VAL A 161 -11.44 -12.47 -2.59
CA VAL A 161 -10.85 -13.09 -3.80
C VAL A 161 -9.43 -12.61 -4.02
N VAL A 162 -9.18 -11.30 -3.94
CA VAL A 162 -7.84 -10.72 -4.08
C VAL A 162 -6.91 -11.21 -2.98
N MET A 163 -7.36 -11.29 -1.72
CA MET A 163 -6.59 -11.84 -0.62
C MET A 163 -6.14 -13.28 -0.87
N LEU A 164 -7.06 -14.13 -1.36
CA LEU A 164 -6.74 -15.52 -1.67
C LEU A 164 -5.73 -15.61 -2.82
N VAL A 165 -5.95 -14.89 -3.93
CA VAL A 165 -5.04 -14.88 -5.09
C VAL A 165 -3.66 -14.38 -4.71
N VAL A 166 -3.59 -13.23 -4.03
CA VAL A 166 -2.32 -12.64 -3.59
C VAL A 166 -1.63 -13.57 -2.59
N GLY A 167 -2.37 -14.16 -1.65
CA GLY A 167 -1.83 -15.10 -0.68
C GLY A 167 -1.26 -16.37 -1.33
N LEU A 168 -1.92 -16.91 -2.36
CA LEU A 168 -1.42 -18.05 -3.14
C LEU A 168 -0.13 -17.69 -3.90
N ILE A 169 -0.06 -16.49 -4.48
CA ILE A 169 1.17 -16.00 -5.13
C ILE A 169 2.30 -15.88 -4.10
N HIS A 170 2.03 -15.37 -2.90
CA HIS A 170 3.02 -15.30 -1.83
C HIS A 170 3.53 -16.69 -1.43
N SER A 171 2.63 -17.67 -1.26
CA SER A 171 3.01 -19.06 -1.02
C SER A 171 3.86 -19.65 -2.15
N TRP A 172 3.51 -19.40 -3.42
CA TRP A 172 4.29 -19.84 -4.57
C TRP A 172 5.71 -19.24 -4.62
N LEU A 173 5.86 -18.00 -4.14
CA LEU A 173 7.14 -17.32 -4.01
C LEU A 173 7.93 -17.70 -2.75
N GLY A 174 7.41 -18.61 -1.91
CA GLY A 174 8.06 -19.10 -0.69
C GLY A 174 7.67 -18.37 0.60
N TYR A 175 6.72 -17.43 0.56
CA TYR A 175 6.30 -16.60 1.69
C TYR A 175 4.87 -16.96 2.13
N ASN A 176 4.64 -18.14 2.71
CA ASN A 176 3.28 -18.60 3.03
C ASN A 176 2.58 -17.73 4.10
N PRO A 177 1.47 -17.02 3.77
CA PRO A 177 0.76 -16.15 4.69
C PRO A 177 -0.33 -16.86 5.50
N PHE A 178 -0.76 -18.06 5.12
CA PHE A 178 -1.87 -18.79 5.75
C PHE A 178 -1.44 -19.87 6.74
N GLY A 179 -0.14 -20.07 6.93
CA GLY A 179 0.41 -21.05 7.86
C GLY A 179 1.90 -21.28 7.61
N ASN A 180 2.51 -22.11 8.44
CA ASN A 180 3.68 -22.91 8.04
C ASN A 180 3.17 -24.32 7.75
#